data_AF-A0A3M2ASP8-F1
#
_entry.id   AF-A0A3M2ASP8-F1
#
_cell.length_a   1.000
_cell.length_b   1.000
_cell.length_c   1.000
_cell.angle_alpha   90.00
_cell.angle_beta   90.00
_cell.angle_gamma   90.00
#
_symmetry.space_group_name_H-M   'P 1'
#
loop_
_entity.id
_entity.type
_entity.pdbx_description
1 polymer ?
#
loop_
_entity_poly.entity_id
_entity_poly.type
_entity_poly.pdbx_seq_one_letter_code
_entity_poly.pdbx_strand_id
1 'polypeptide(L)' 'MTLQQTTSTLKEEFRTYRPAEHTFDEMFEGPEKPRPHYQQLVQRLEELSVRELELKQRQADQAFLRQGIT' A
#
# COMPACT_ATOMS: atom_id res chain seq x y z
N MET A 1 26.31 6.70 7.18
CA MET A 1 24.94 7.02 7.61
C MET A 1 24.07 5.84 7.22
N THR A 2 23.86 4.93 8.16
CA THR A 2 23.38 3.56 7.92
C THR A 2 21.86 3.62 7.76
N LEU A 3 21.36 3.45 6.54
CA LEU A 3 19.94 3.22 6.28
C LEU A 3 19.61 1.83 6.84
N GLN A 4 19.04 1.77 8.05
CA GLN A 4 18.37 0.56 8.51
C GLN A 4 17.18 0.34 7.60
N GLN A 5 17.28 -0.63 6.69
CA GLN A 5 16.12 -1.13 5.98
C GLN A 5 15.26 -1.88 7.01
N THR A 6 14.31 -1.17 7.58
CA THR A 6 13.24 -1.76 8.39
C THR A 6 12.52 -2.76 7.50
N THR A 7 12.59 -4.04 7.87
CA THR A 7 11.75 -5.11 7.33
C THR A 7 10.30 -4.93 7.81
N SER A 8 9.71 -3.76 7.60
CA SER A 8 8.29 -3.51 7.85
C SER A 8 7.51 -4.20 6.72
N THR A 9 6.51 -4.98 7.09
CA THR A 9 5.55 -5.53 6.13
C THR A 9 4.39 -4.55 6.00
N LEU A 10 3.75 -4.47 4.84
CA LEU A 10 2.58 -3.59 4.66
C LEU A 10 1.44 -3.89 5.64
N LYS A 11 1.41 -5.10 6.19
CA LYS A 11 0.54 -5.47 7.31
C LYS A 11 0.70 -4.57 8.53
N GLU A 12 1.92 -4.16 8.87
CA GLU A 12 2.17 -3.26 10.00
C GLU A 12 1.67 -1.84 9.72
N GLU A 13 1.77 -1.40 8.46
CA GLU A 13 1.30 -0.08 8.02
C GLU A 13 -0.24 0.04 8.10
N PHE A 14 -1.00 -1.02 7.81
CA PHE A 14 -2.46 -0.97 7.94
C PHE A 14 -2.95 -0.88 9.40
N ARG A 15 -2.12 -1.27 10.38
CA ARG A 15 -2.48 -1.15 11.80
C ARG A 15 -2.55 0.30 12.27
N THR A 16 -1.65 1.12 11.74
CA THR A 16 -1.54 2.55 12.08
C THR A 16 -2.39 3.43 11.17
N TYR A 17 -2.87 2.89 10.04
CA TYR A 17 -3.74 3.59 9.10
C TYR A 17 -5.06 4.03 9.75
N ARG A 18 -5.31 5.34 9.74
CA ARG A 18 -6.56 5.96 10.21
C ARG A 18 -6.99 7.01 9.19
N PRO A 19 -8.20 6.89 8.61
CA PRO A 19 -8.77 7.96 7.80
C PRO A 19 -8.93 9.23 8.61
N ALA A 20 -9.00 10.37 7.92
CA ALA A 20 -9.33 11.63 8.57
C ALA A 20 -10.73 11.55 9.20
N GLU A 21 -10.95 12.31 10.26
CA GLU A 21 -12.26 12.36 10.90
C GLU A 21 -13.33 12.84 9.90
N HIS A 22 -14.50 12.22 9.96
CA HIS A 22 -15.65 12.53 9.10
C HIS A 22 -15.42 12.31 7.59
N THR A 23 -14.39 11.56 7.19
CA THR A 23 -14.24 11.12 5.80
C THR A 23 -14.76 9.71 5.59
N PHE A 24 -15.33 9.45 4.42
CA PHE A 24 -15.61 8.09 4.00
C PHE A 24 -14.32 7.44 3.50
N ASP A 25 -14.13 6.17 3.87
CA ASP A 25 -13.05 5.33 3.36
C ASP A 25 -13.67 4.22 2.50
N GLU A 26 -13.27 4.21 1.22
CA GLU A 26 -13.71 3.24 0.24
C GLU A 26 -13.18 1.82 0.54
N MET A 27 -11.99 1.70 1.11
CA MET A 27 -11.31 0.43 1.36
C MET A 27 -11.64 -0.17 2.73
N PHE A 28 -11.72 0.64 3.78
CA PHE A 28 -11.91 0.21 5.15
C PHE A 28 -13.24 0.71 5.72
N GLU A 29 -13.96 -0.16 6.41
CA GLU A 29 -15.16 0.21 7.19
C GLU A 29 -14.84 0.55 8.65
N GLY A 30 -13.59 0.30 9.06
CA GLY A 30 -13.06 0.60 10.38
C GLY A 30 -11.59 0.19 10.47
N PRO A 31 -10.92 0.43 11.61
CA PRO A 31 -9.53 0.05 11.83
C PRO A 31 -9.29 -1.42 11.51
N GLU A 32 -8.32 -1.71 10.64
CA GLU A 32 -7.94 -3.06 10.21
C GLU A 32 -9.12 -3.90 9.64
N LYS A 33 -10.22 -3.25 9.23
CA LYS A 33 -11.42 -3.92 8.73
C LYS A 33 -11.68 -3.53 7.27
N PRO A 34 -11.03 -4.21 6.32
CA PRO A 34 -11.29 -3.97 4.90
C PRO A 34 -12.69 -4.43 4.51
N ARG A 35 -13.34 -3.66 3.64
CA ARG A 35 -14.63 -4.03 3.06
C ARG A 35 -14.49 -5.31 2.21
N PRO A 36 -15.56 -6.11 2.05
CA PRO A 36 -15.49 -7.41 1.36
C PRO A 36 -14.81 -7.36 -0.02
N HIS A 37 -15.10 -6.34 -0.82
CA HIS A 37 -14.54 -6.18 -2.16
C HIS A 37 -13.02 -5.91 -2.17
N TYR A 38 -12.47 -5.39 -1.07
CA TYR A 38 -11.06 -5.04 -0.93
C TYR A 38 -10.22 -6.07 -0.16
N GLN A 39 -10.84 -7.09 0.44
CA GLN A 39 -10.12 -8.12 1.21
C GLN A 39 -8.98 -8.76 0.41
N GLN A 40 -9.24 -9.16 -0.84
CA GLN A 40 -8.22 -9.78 -1.67
C GLN A 40 -7.12 -8.81 -2.12
N LEU A 41 -7.42 -7.51 -2.20
CA LEU A 41 -6.41 -6.49 -2.50
C LEU A 41 -5.51 -6.31 -1.28
N VAL A 42 -6.11 -6.14 -0.10
CA VAL A 42 -5.37 -5.99 1.16
C VAL A 42 -4.47 -7.19 1.41
N GLN A 43 -4.96 -8.42 1.20
CA GLN A 43 -4.11 -9.61 1.33
C GLN A 43 -2.88 -9.55 0.41
N ARG A 44 -3.05 -9.21 -0.87
CA ARG A 44 -1.91 -9.08 -1.80
C ARG A 44 -0.95 -7.96 -1.40
N LEU A 45 -1.47 -6.88 -0.83
CA LEU A 45 -0.65 -5.80 -0.31
C LEU A 45 0.12 -6.25 0.94
N GLU A 46 -0.48 -7.00 1.86
CA GLU A 46 0.21 -7.54 3.04
C GLU A 46 1.34 -8.53 2.68
N GLU A 47 1.19 -9.25 1.58
CA GLU A 47 2.19 -10.19 1.06
C GLU A 47 3.36 -9.50 0.33
N LEU A 48 3.23 -8.22 -0.03
CA LEU A 48 4.26 -7.46 -0.74
C LEU A 48 5.40 -7.04 0.19
N SER A 49 6.63 -7.42 -0.17
CA SER A 49 7.82 -6.88 0.48
C SER A 49 8.09 -5.44 0.03
N VAL A 50 8.78 -4.67 0.87
CA VAL A 50 9.23 -3.31 0.54
C VAL A 50 10.01 -3.28 -0.77
N ARG A 51 10.89 -4.26 -1.00
CA ARG A 51 11.69 -4.34 -2.23
C ARG A 51 10.83 -4.52 -3.48
N GLU A 52 9.79 -5.35 -3.40
CA GLU A 52 8.86 -5.56 -4.52
C GLU A 52 8.01 -4.33 -4.77
N LEU A 53 7.59 -3.64 -3.71
CA LEU A 53 6.88 -2.36 -3.80
C LEU A 53 7.75 -1.31 -4.50
N GLU A 54 9.00 -1.13 -4.09
CA GLU A 54 9.95 -0.21 -4.72
C GLU A 54 10.24 -0.55 -6.19
N LEU A 55 10.29 -1.85 -6.52
CA LEU A 55 10.44 -2.29 -7.91
C LEU A 55 9.21 -1.91 -8.74
N LYS A 56 8.01 -2.18 -8.23
CA LYS A 56 6.75 -1.84 -8.90
C LYS A 56 6.59 -0.33 -9.06
N GLN A 57 6.97 0.47 -8.06
CA GLN A 57 6.96 1.92 -8.16
C GLN A 57 7.86 2.42 -9.30
N ARG A 58 9.11 1.95 -9.36
CA ARG A 58 10.03 2.33 -10.45
C ARG A 58 9.52 1.93 -11.82
N GLN A 59 8.87 0.77 -11.93
CA GLN A 59 8.24 0.33 -13.18
C GLN A 59 7.07 1.24 -13.58
N ALA A 60 6.23 1.63 -12.63
CA ALA A 60 5.15 2.59 -12.85
C ALA A 60 5.69 3.96 -13.30
N ASP A 61 6.73 4.47 -12.64
CA ASP A 61 7.38 5.74 -13.01
C ASP A 61 7.95 5.67 -14.44
N GLN A 62 8.59 4.55 -14.80
CA GLN A 62 9.10 4.35 -16.16
C GLN A 62 7.97 4.24 -17.19
N ALA A 63 6.88 3.55 -16.86
CA ALA A 63 5.72 3.45 -17.73
C ALA A 63 5.07 4.82 -17.95
N PHE A 64 4.92 5.61 -16.89
CA PHE A 64 4.45 6.99 -16.94
C PHE A 64 5.33 7.84 -17.89
N LEU A 65 6.65 7.85 -17.67
CA LEU A 65 7.61 8.63 -18.47
C LEU A 65 7.69 8.20 -19.94
N ARG A 66 7.53 6.90 -20.22
CA ARG A 66 7.78 6.34 -21.57
C ARG A 66 6.51 6.15 -22.40
N GLN A 67 5.36 5.99 -21.77
CA GLN A 67 4.12 5.64 -22.46
C GLN A 67 3.03 6.71 -22.28
N GLY A 68 3.27 7.74 -21.46
CA GLY A 68 2.28 8.78 -21.19
C GLY A 68 1.00 8.24 -20.55
N ILE A 69 1.06 7.06 -19.93
CA ILE A 69 -0.07 6.44 -19.25
C ILE A 69 -0.15 7.04 -17.85
N THR A 70 -1.22 7.81 -17.61
CA THR A 70 -1.66 8.29 -16.29
C THR A 70 -2.55 7.26 -15.60
#